data_AF-A0A7V1ZSV1-F1
#
_entry.id   AF-A0A7V1ZSV1-F1
#
_cell.length_a   1.000
_cell.length_b   1.000
_cell.length_c   1.000
_cell.angle_alpha   90.00
_cell.angle_beta   90.00
_cell.angle_gamma   90.00
#
_symmetry.space_group_name_H-M   'P 1'
#
loop_
_entity.id
_entity.type
_entity.pdbx_description
1 polymer ?
#
loop_
_entity_poly.entity_id
_entity_poly.type
_entity_poly.pdbx_seq_one_letter_code
_entity_poly.pdbx_strand_id
1 'polypeptide(L)'
;MKSWLLASLAAAFLFGAYNIFAKMAAGRLTDAMAAFILEFSAAMLVLAYILFGRSIKLDIASVTSKGMLYAVIGGLFIGGGSIFYFYAFRHHAPLAIAGPIIFAGATLIMVLSGFIFFKERLDLVTAAGIILTLAGIFLLSISANRG
;
A
#
# COMPACT_ATOMS: atom_id res chain seq x y z
N MET A 1 22.19 -10.91 -1.35
CA MET A 1 20.71 -10.91 -1.21
C MET A 1 20.11 -10.63 -2.58
N LYS A 2 19.00 -11.28 -2.98
CA LYS A 2 18.40 -11.05 -4.31
C LYS A 2 17.95 -9.57 -4.44
N SER A 3 18.20 -8.93 -5.58
CA SER A 3 17.95 -7.49 -5.81
C SER A 3 16.52 -7.05 -5.47
N TRP A 4 15.51 -7.88 -5.77
CA TRP A 4 14.11 -7.60 -5.45
C TRP A 4 13.81 -7.51 -3.95
N LEU A 5 14.58 -8.20 -3.10
CA LEU A 5 14.35 -8.20 -1.65
C LEU A 5 14.76 -6.88 -1.02
N LEU A 6 15.91 -6.31 -1.43
CA LEU A 6 16.32 -4.98 -0.97
C LEU A 6 15.31 -3.91 -1.42
N ALA A 7 14.86 -3.98 -2.67
CA ALA A 7 13.83 -3.06 -3.17
C ALA A 7 12.53 -3.16 -2.37
N SER A 8 12.11 -4.39 -2.01
CA SER A 8 10.92 -4.63 -1.19
C SER A 8 11.07 -4.07 0.23
N LEU A 9 12.25 -4.22 0.85
CA LEU A 9 12.53 -3.65 2.18
C LEU A 9 12.55 -2.12 2.15
N ALA A 10 13.14 -1.52 1.11
CA ALA A 10 13.11 -0.07 0.92
C ALA A 10 11.68 0.45 0.72
N ALA A 11 10.88 -0.25 -0.09
CA ALA A 11 9.46 0.07 -0.28
C ALA A 11 8.68 -0.06 1.03
N ALA A 12 8.91 -1.13 1.81
CA ALA A 12 8.28 -1.31 3.12
C ALA A 12 8.64 -0.19 4.09
N PHE A 13 9.89 0.28 4.10
CA PHE A 13 10.31 1.42 4.91
C PHE A 13 9.60 2.71 4.50
N LEU A 14 9.58 3.04 3.20
CA LEU A 14 8.91 4.24 2.68
C LEU A 14 7.39 4.18 2.92
N PHE A 15 6.80 3.01 2.67
CA PHE A 15 5.38 2.78 2.94
C PHE A 15 5.06 2.86 4.43
N GLY A 16 5.92 2.34 5.29
CA GLY A 16 5.83 2.51 6.74
C GLY A 16 5.88 3.98 7.16
N ALA A 17 6.88 4.71 6.67
CA ALA A 17 7.13 6.10 7.03
C ALA A 17 5.98 7.04 6.62
N TYR A 18 5.37 6.87 5.44
CA TYR A 18 4.27 7.75 5.03
C TYR A 18 3.08 7.68 5.99
N ASN A 19 2.81 6.52 6.63
CA ASN A 19 1.68 6.39 7.55
C ASN A 19 1.76 7.38 8.71
N ILE A 20 2.98 7.73 9.15
CA ILE A 20 3.21 8.73 10.20
C ILE A 20 2.72 10.10 9.71
N PHE A 21 3.12 10.50 8.50
CA PHE A 21 2.70 11.76 7.89
C PHE A 21 1.21 11.78 7.59
N ALA A 22 0.64 10.67 7.12
CA ALA A 22 -0.78 10.57 6.86
C ALA A 22 -1.61 10.68 8.15
N LYS A 23 -1.17 10.06 9.25
CA LYS A 23 -1.80 10.25 10.57
C LYS A 23 -1.69 11.70 11.04
N MET A 24 -0.57 12.37 10.80
CA MET A 24 -0.40 13.79 11.13
C MET A 24 -1.30 14.69 10.26
N ALA A 25 -1.50 14.38 8.98
CA ALA A 25 -2.37 15.16 8.10
C ALA A 25 -3.86 14.93 8.40
N ALA A 26 -4.23 13.74 8.87
CA ALA A 26 -5.61 13.40 9.21
C ALA A 26 -6.19 14.34 10.29
N GLY A 27 -7.41 14.84 10.05
CA GLY A 27 -8.08 15.80 10.93
C GLY A 27 -7.65 17.26 10.74
N ARG A 28 -6.62 17.54 9.94
CA ARG A 28 -6.21 18.91 9.54
C ARG A 28 -6.71 19.30 8.15
N LEU A 29 -7.14 18.32 7.37
CA LEU A 29 -7.71 18.43 6.03
C LEU A 29 -8.95 17.54 5.96
N THR A 30 -9.83 17.78 4.97
CA THR A 30 -10.87 16.80 4.63
C THR A 30 -10.21 15.54 4.07
N ASP A 31 -10.84 14.39 4.26
CA ASP A 31 -10.26 13.08 3.91
C ASP A 31 -9.91 13.01 2.41
N ALA A 32 -10.81 13.52 1.56
CA ALA A 32 -10.60 13.62 0.12
C ALA A 32 -9.45 14.57 -0.27
N MET A 33 -9.30 15.70 0.44
CA MET A 33 -8.21 16.65 0.16
C MET A 33 -6.86 16.09 0.58
N ALA A 34 -6.80 15.41 1.73
CA ALA A 34 -5.59 14.76 2.20
C ALA A 34 -5.14 13.64 1.24
N ALA A 35 -6.09 12.80 0.80
CA ALA A 35 -5.88 11.77 -0.21
C ALA A 35 -5.36 12.38 -1.53
N PHE A 36 -6.02 13.42 -2.03
CA PHE A 36 -5.63 14.09 -3.27
C PHE A 36 -4.20 14.67 -3.20
N ILE A 37 -3.86 15.40 -2.14
CA ILE A 37 -2.53 16.00 -1.99
C ILE A 37 -1.46 14.90 -1.88
N LEU A 38 -1.73 13.83 -1.14
CA LEU A 38 -0.82 12.69 -1.00
C LEU A 38 -0.55 12.05 -2.37
N GLU A 39 -1.60 11.73 -3.13
CA GLU A 39 -1.45 11.07 -4.43
C GLU A 39 -0.85 11.99 -5.48
N PHE A 40 -1.24 13.26 -5.49
CA PHE A 40 -0.67 14.25 -6.39
C PHE A 40 0.83 14.44 -6.13
N SER A 41 1.25 14.57 -4.87
CA SER A 41 2.67 14.69 -4.53
C SER A 41 3.47 13.44 -4.92
N ALA A 42 2.90 12.25 -4.71
CA ALA A 42 3.51 11.00 -5.16
C ALA A 42 3.63 10.93 -6.70
N ALA A 43 2.58 11.31 -7.43
CA ALA A 43 2.59 11.35 -8.89
C ALA A 43 3.62 12.35 -9.43
N MET A 44 3.76 13.52 -8.80
CA MET A 44 4.79 14.51 -9.15
C MET A 44 6.21 13.98 -8.91
N LEU A 45 6.44 13.25 -7.81
CA LEU A 45 7.73 12.61 -7.56
C LEU A 45 8.06 11.56 -8.63
N VAL A 46 7.10 10.72 -9.01
CA VAL A 46 7.28 9.73 -10.08
C VAL A 46 7.51 10.41 -11.43
N LEU A 47 6.77 11.49 -11.73
CA LEU A 47 6.97 12.27 -12.96
C LEU A 47 8.37 12.90 -13.01
N ALA A 48 8.82 13.50 -11.91
CA ALA A 48 10.18 14.03 -11.79
C ALA A 48 11.23 12.93 -11.98
N TYR A 49 11.02 11.76 -11.38
CA TYR A 49 11.89 10.61 -11.56
C TYR A 49 12.00 10.20 -13.05
N ILE A 50 10.88 10.20 -13.78
CA ILE A 50 10.85 9.91 -15.22
C ILE A 50 11.57 10.99 -16.03
N LEU A 51 11.29 12.27 -15.78
CA LEU A 51 11.82 13.39 -16.57
C LEU A 51 13.31 13.63 -16.34
N PHE A 52 13.79 13.49 -15.10
CA PHE A 52 15.18 13.79 -14.72
C PHE A 52 16.07 12.55 -14.62
N GLY A 53 15.48 11.36 -14.68
CA GLY A 53 16.20 10.08 -14.68
C GLY A 53 16.98 9.88 -15.98
N ARG A 54 18.22 10.38 -16.05
CA ARG A 54 19.12 10.28 -17.22
C ARG A 54 19.29 8.86 -17.80
N SER A 55 19.00 7.82 -17.03
CA SER A 55 19.14 6.41 -17.44
C SER A 55 17.80 5.73 -17.77
N ILE A 56 16.67 6.43 -17.66
CA ILE A 56 15.35 5.86 -17.92
C ILE A 56 15.01 6.06 -19.39
N LYS A 57 15.27 5.05 -20.21
CA LYS A 57 14.63 4.96 -21.51
C LYS A 57 13.19 4.55 -21.26
N LEU A 58 12.26 5.50 -21.39
CA LEU A 58 10.84 5.19 -21.50
C LEU A 58 10.66 4.28 -22.72
N ASP A 59 10.59 2.98 -22.50
CA ASP A 59 10.29 2.02 -23.56
C ASP A 59 8.78 2.07 -23.84
N ILE A 60 8.36 3.14 -24.50
CA ILE A 60 6.94 3.39 -24.84
C ILE A 60 6.42 2.27 -25.75
N ALA A 61 7.29 1.59 -26.50
CA ALA A 61 6.92 0.46 -27.34
C ALA A 61 6.51 -0.78 -26.52
N SER A 62 7.00 -0.91 -25.27
CA SER A 62 6.56 -1.97 -24.34
C SER A 62 5.21 -1.68 -23.66
N VAL A 63 4.67 -0.47 -23.80
CA VAL A 63 3.39 -0.08 -23.17
C VAL A 63 2.24 -0.72 -23.93
N THR A 64 1.46 -1.54 -23.22
CA THR A 64 0.27 -2.19 -23.78
C THR A 64 -1.01 -1.55 -23.26
N SER A 65 -2.07 -1.52 -24.06
CA SER A 65 -3.38 -0.99 -23.65
C SER A 65 -3.94 -1.75 -22.43
N LYS A 66 -3.66 -3.05 -22.31
CA LYS A 66 -4.04 -3.86 -21.13
C LYS A 66 -3.26 -3.43 -19.89
N GLY A 67 -1.95 -3.22 -20.01
CA GLY A 67 -1.12 -2.73 -18.91
C GLY A 67 -1.60 -1.37 -18.39
N MET A 68 -1.98 -0.46 -19.31
CA MET A 68 -2.56 0.84 -18.96
C MET A 68 -3.91 0.68 -18.23
N LEU A 69 -4.79 -0.21 -18.69
CA LEU A 69 -6.06 -0.49 -18.02
C LEU A 69 -5.85 -1.00 -16.59
N TYR A 70 -4.93 -1.94 -16.38
CA TYR A 70 -4.62 -2.44 -15.03
C TYR A 70 -4.03 -1.35 -14.14
N ALA A 71 -3.17 -0.48 -14.66
CA ALA A 71 -2.63 0.65 -13.91
C ALA A 71 -3.72 1.66 -13.51
N VAL A 72 -4.65 1.98 -14.42
CA VAL A 72 -5.79 2.87 -14.12
C VAL A 72 -6.69 2.28 -13.04
N ILE A 73 -7.08 1.01 -13.18
CA ILE A 73 -7.90 0.32 -12.17
C ILE A 73 -7.20 0.28 -10.82
N GLY A 74 -5.90 -0.07 -10.80
CA GLY A 74 -5.08 -0.07 -9.59
C GLY A 74 -5.02 1.32 -8.94
N GLY A 75 -4.85 2.38 -9.75
CA GLY A 75 -4.89 3.76 -9.29
C GLY A 75 -6.22 4.14 -8.65
N LEU A 76 -7.35 3.71 -9.20
CA LEU A 76 -8.68 3.94 -8.60
C LEU A 76 -8.82 3.24 -7.24
N PHE A 77 -8.28 2.03 -7.07
CA PHE A 77 -8.28 1.34 -5.78
C PHE A 77 -7.37 2.03 -4.75
N ILE A 78 -6.21 2.54 -5.17
CA ILE A 78 -5.33 3.34 -4.29
C ILE A 78 -6.05 4.64 -3.88
N GLY A 79 -6.66 5.34 -4.84
CA GLY A 79 -7.51 6.53 -4.67
C GLY A 79 -8.63 6.33 -3.66
N GLY A 80 -9.46 5.32 -3.88
CA GLY A 80 -10.54 4.99 -2.95
C GLY A 80 -10.01 4.58 -1.58
N GLY A 81 -8.96 3.76 -1.55
CA GLY A 81 -8.32 3.28 -0.33
C GLY A 81 -7.75 4.42 0.51
N SER A 82 -7.10 5.41 -0.10
CA SER A 82 -6.51 6.55 0.59
C SER A 82 -7.58 7.44 1.25
N ILE A 83 -8.75 7.61 0.63
CA ILE A 83 -9.89 8.32 1.24
C ILE A 83 -10.34 7.63 2.52
N PHE A 84 -10.58 6.31 2.48
CA PHE A 84 -10.95 5.54 3.67
C PHE A 84 -9.84 5.50 4.72
N TYR A 85 -8.59 5.47 4.27
CA TYR A 85 -7.42 5.49 5.13
C TYR A 85 -7.35 6.79 5.95
N PHE A 86 -7.53 7.95 5.30
CA PHE A 86 -7.59 9.24 6.00
C PHE A 86 -8.82 9.37 6.90
N TYR A 87 -9.97 8.88 6.44
CA TYR A 87 -11.19 8.82 7.25
C TYR A 87 -10.97 8.07 8.56
N ALA A 88 -10.35 6.88 8.52
CA ALA A 88 -10.06 6.09 9.72
C ALA A 88 -9.23 6.90 10.73
N PHE A 89 -8.17 7.56 10.27
CA PHE A 89 -7.32 8.36 11.14
C PHE A 89 -7.96 9.63 11.68
N ARG A 90 -8.83 10.26 10.90
CA ARG A 90 -9.65 11.40 11.32
C ARG A 90 -10.61 10.99 12.44
N HIS A 91 -11.15 9.79 12.39
CA HIS A 91 -11.95 9.18 13.46
C HIS A 91 -11.10 8.57 14.58
N HIS A 92 -9.95 9.18 14.88
CA HIS A 92 -9.06 8.84 15.99
C HIS A 92 -8.50 7.41 15.98
N ALA A 93 -8.57 6.67 14.88
CA ALA A 93 -8.01 5.32 14.83
C ALA A 93 -6.51 5.33 15.19
N PRO A 94 -6.04 4.51 16.15
CA PRO A 94 -4.63 4.50 16.55
C PRO A 94 -3.75 4.03 15.40
N LEU A 95 -2.65 4.75 15.15
CA LEU A 95 -1.70 4.41 14.07
C LEU A 95 -1.14 2.99 14.24
N ALA A 96 -0.80 2.61 15.48
CA ALA A 96 -0.25 1.30 15.84
C ALA A 96 -1.21 0.12 15.60
N ILE A 97 -2.49 0.40 15.32
CA ILE A 97 -3.53 -0.61 15.09
C ILE A 97 -4.06 -0.53 13.66
N ALA A 98 -4.51 0.66 13.23
CA ALA A 98 -5.15 0.83 11.93
C ALA A 98 -4.19 0.56 10.76
N GLY A 99 -2.93 1.00 10.87
CA GLY A 99 -1.91 0.70 9.85
C GLY A 99 -1.75 -0.81 9.63
N PRO A 100 -1.38 -1.59 10.66
CA PRO A 100 -1.29 -3.05 10.56
C PRO A 100 -2.56 -3.73 10.03
N ILE A 101 -3.75 -3.32 10.48
CA ILE A 101 -5.02 -3.87 9.97
C ILE A 101 -5.15 -3.66 8.46
N ILE A 102 -4.91 -2.44 7.98
CA ILE A 102 -5.07 -2.10 6.56
C ILE A 102 -4.06 -2.85 5.68
N PHE A 103 -2.78 -2.80 6.01
CA PHE A 103 -1.74 -3.46 5.19
C PHE A 103 -1.83 -4.97 5.19
N ALA A 104 -2.27 -5.56 6.29
CA ALA A 104 -2.38 -7.00 6.34
C ALA A 104 -3.68 -7.52 5.74
N GLY A 105 -4.79 -6.79 5.85
CA GLY A 105 -5.97 -7.03 5.03
C GLY A 105 -5.64 -6.98 3.54
N ALA A 106 -4.86 -5.97 3.12
CA ALA A 106 -4.34 -5.89 1.76
C ALA A 106 -3.43 -7.08 1.41
N THR A 107 -2.54 -7.49 2.33
CA THR A 107 -1.69 -8.68 2.16
C THR A 107 -2.49 -9.95 1.92
N LEU A 108 -3.57 -10.16 2.68
CA LEU A 108 -4.44 -11.32 2.48
C LEU A 108 -5.05 -11.33 1.08
N ILE A 109 -5.55 -10.17 0.61
CA ILE A 109 -6.09 -10.04 -0.75
C ILE A 109 -5.00 -10.31 -1.80
N MET A 110 -3.78 -9.79 -1.62
CA MET A 110 -2.66 -10.03 -2.53
C MET A 110 -2.31 -11.51 -2.63
N VAL A 111 -2.21 -12.21 -1.50
CA VAL A 111 -1.92 -13.66 -1.46
C VAL A 111 -3.03 -14.46 -2.16
N LEU A 112 -4.29 -14.21 -1.80
CA LEU A 112 -5.42 -14.90 -2.41
C LEU A 112 -5.46 -14.65 -3.93
N SER A 113 -5.13 -13.44 -4.35
CA SER A 113 -5.03 -13.09 -5.77
C SER A 113 -3.87 -13.80 -6.46
N GLY A 114 -2.70 -13.90 -5.80
CA GLY A 114 -1.55 -14.69 -6.24
C GLY A 114 -1.91 -16.15 -6.52
N PHE A 115 -2.65 -16.75 -5.59
CA PHE A 115 -3.13 -18.12 -5.73
C PHE A 115 -4.19 -18.28 -6.83
N ILE A 116 -5.21 -17.42 -6.86
CA ILE A 116 -6.37 -17.55 -7.77
C ILE A 116 -6.03 -17.12 -9.20
N PHE A 117 -5.47 -15.93 -9.37
CA PHE A 117 -5.26 -15.32 -10.69
C PHE A 117 -3.90 -15.65 -11.29
N PHE A 118 -2.86 -15.69 -10.46
CA PHE A 118 -1.48 -15.92 -10.93
C PHE A 118 -1.03 -17.39 -10.78
N LYS A 119 -1.88 -18.24 -10.20
CA LYS A 119 -1.64 -19.68 -9.97
C LYS A 119 -0.33 -19.95 -9.23
N GLU A 120 0.05 -19.03 -8.34
CA GLU A 120 1.22 -19.19 -7.50
C GLU A 120 1.00 -20.34 -6.51
N ARG A 121 1.99 -21.22 -6.36
CA ARG A 121 1.90 -22.33 -5.39
C ARG A 121 2.07 -21.78 -3.98
N LEU A 122 1.06 -21.99 -3.14
CA LEU A 122 1.16 -21.72 -1.71
C LEU A 122 1.94 -22.85 -1.04
N ASP A 123 3.20 -22.58 -0.71
CA ASP A 123 3.97 -23.49 0.14
C ASP A 123 3.49 -23.41 1.61
N LEU A 124 3.67 -24.50 2.36
CA LEU A 124 3.23 -24.60 3.76
C LEU A 124 3.87 -23.52 4.63
N VAL A 125 5.11 -23.12 4.34
CA VAL A 125 5.80 -22.04 5.05
C VAL A 125 5.13 -20.69 4.80
N THR A 126 4.75 -20.40 3.54
CA THR A 126 4.03 -19.17 3.18
C THR A 126 2.66 -19.13 3.87
N ALA A 127 1.92 -20.25 3.84
CA ALA A 127 0.63 -20.36 4.53
C ALA A 127 0.76 -20.11 6.04
N ALA A 128 1.76 -20.71 6.69
CA ALA A 128 2.02 -20.48 8.11
C ALA A 128 2.36 -19.01 8.41
N GLY A 129 3.17 -18.37 7.55
CA GLY A 129 3.51 -16.94 7.67
C GLY A 129 2.29 -16.03 7.57
N ILE A 130 1.34 -16.35 6.68
CA ILE A 130 0.07 -15.62 6.55
C ILE A 130 -0.78 -15.79 7.81
N ILE A 131 -0.93 -17.02 8.31
CA ILE A 131 -1.70 -17.29 9.53
C ILE A 131 -1.12 -16.53 10.72
N LEU A 132 0.21 -16.55 10.89
CA LEU A 132 0.89 -15.79 11.95
C LEU A 132 0.71 -14.28 11.79
N THR A 133 0.76 -13.77 10.56
CA THR A 133 0.50 -12.36 10.27
C THR A 133 -0.92 -12.00 10.71
N LEU A 134 -1.92 -12.73 10.22
CA LEU A 134 -3.35 -12.59 10.56
C LEU A 134 -3.60 -12.64 12.08
N ALA A 135 -3.00 -13.61 12.76
CA ALA A 135 -3.07 -13.73 14.21
C ALA A 135 -2.49 -12.51 14.93
N GLY A 136 -1.33 -12.00 14.47
CA GLY A 136 -0.72 -10.79 14.99
C GLY A 136 -1.63 -9.56 14.89
N ILE A 137 -2.31 -9.37 13.75
CA ILE A 137 -3.26 -8.26 13.59
C ILE A 137 -4.49 -8.45 14.46
N PHE A 138 -5.02 -9.67 14.55
CA PHE A 138 -6.16 -9.95 15.41
C PHE A 138 -5.85 -9.55 16.86
N LEU A 139 -4.67 -9.89 17.36
CA LEU A 139 -4.21 -9.47 18.68
C LEU A 139 -4.09 -7.94 18.81
N LEU A 140 -3.54 -7.26 17.80
CA LEU A 140 -3.47 -5.78 17.79
C LEU A 140 -4.87 -5.15 17.80
N SER A 141 -5.83 -5.73 17.06
CA SER A 141 -7.21 -5.25 17.01
C SER A 141 -7.94 -5.40 18.35
N ILE A 142 -7.67 -6.48 19.10
CA ILE A 142 -8.20 -6.66 20.46
C ILE A 142 -7.61 -5.62 21.41
N SER A 143 -6.31 -5.35 21.31
CA SER A 143 -5.64 -4.32 22.12
C SER A 143 -6.27 -2.94 21.88
N ALA A 144 -6.65 -2.63 20.64
CA ALA A 144 -7.32 -1.39 20.26
C ALA A 144 -8.65 -1.14 20.98
N ASN A 145 -9.38 -2.20 21.30
CA ASN A 145 -10.70 -2.10 21.91
C ASN A 145 -10.63 -2.06 23.44
N ARG A 146 -9.42 -2.14 24.03
CA ARG A 146 -9.18 -2.16 25.48
C ARG A 146 -8.67 -0.83 26.04
N GLY A 147 -8.27 0.12 25.20
CA GLY A 147 -7.77 1.45 25.59
C GLY A 147 -8.69 2.54 25.11
#